data_AF-A0A0L9UEW6-F1
#
_entry.id   AF-A0A0L9UEW6-F1
#
_cell.length_a   1.000
_cell.length_b   1.000
_cell.length_c   1.000
_cell.angle_alpha   90.00
_cell.angle_beta   90.00
_cell.angle_gamma   90.00
#
_symmetry.space_group_name_H-M   'P 1'
#
loop_
_entity.id
_entity.type
_entity.pdbx_description
1 polymer ?
#
loop_
_entity_poly.entity_id
_entity_poly.type
_entity_poly.pdbx_seq_one_letter_code
_entity_poly.pdbx_strand_id
1 'polypeptide(L)'
;MPTPVLEARAGFYEKPIATLDFASLYPSIMMAYNLCYCTLVTSEDARKLNIPSESLNRTPSGETFVKSNLQKGILPEILEELLTARKRAKADLKEAKDPLERAVLDGRQLALKISANSVYGFTGATIGQLPCLEISSSVTSYGRQMIEHTKKLVEDKFTTLNGYEHNAEVIYGDTDSVMVQFGVSAVEQAMNLGREAAEYISGTFTKPIKLEFEKVYYPYLLISKKRYAGLFWTKPDKFDKMDTKGIETVRRDNCLLVKNLVNDCLHKILIDRDIPGAVQYVKNAISDLLRNRMDLSLLVITKGLTKTGDDYEVKAAHVELAERMRKRDAATAPNVGDRVPYVIIKGAKGAKAYEKSEDPIYVLENNIPIDAQYYLENQISKPILRIFEPILKNASRELLHGSHTRSISISTPSNSGLWKFAKKELTCIGCKAVLGKDHHTVCSHCKGREAELYCKTVSRVSELEMHFGKLWTQCQECQGSLHQDILCTSRDCPIFYRRKKAQKEMSEAQSQLDRWSF
;
A
#
# COMPACT_ATOMS: atom_id res chain seq x y z
N MET A 1 -20.52 8.24 -13.62
CA MET A 1 -21.14 7.03 -13.01
C MET A 1 -20.03 6.13 -12.45
N PRO A 2 -20.25 5.40 -11.34
CA PRO A 2 -19.21 4.51 -10.78
C PRO A 2 -18.93 3.34 -11.72
N THR A 3 -17.66 2.92 -11.79
CA THR A 3 -17.17 1.75 -12.55
C THR A 3 -17.89 0.46 -12.12
N PRO A 4 -18.05 -0.53 -13.02
CA PRO A 4 -18.64 -1.83 -12.68
C PRO A 4 -17.82 -2.52 -11.59
N VAL A 5 -18.37 -2.67 -10.39
CA VAL A 5 -17.75 -3.45 -9.31
C VAL A 5 -18.81 -4.32 -8.67
N LEU A 6 -18.69 -5.63 -8.87
CA LEU A 6 -19.56 -6.60 -8.24
C LEU A 6 -19.43 -6.52 -6.71
N GLU A 7 -20.42 -7.03 -6.00
CA GLU A 7 -20.33 -7.17 -4.55
C GLU A 7 -19.12 -8.05 -4.20
N ALA A 8 -18.35 -7.62 -3.19
CA ALA A 8 -17.18 -8.35 -2.73
C ALA A 8 -17.61 -9.24 -1.57
N ARG A 9 -17.52 -10.56 -1.74
CA ARG A 9 -17.71 -11.50 -0.64
C ARG A 9 -16.43 -11.51 0.20
N ALA A 10 -16.36 -10.64 1.21
CA ALA A 10 -15.17 -10.54 2.06
C ALA A 10 -14.93 -11.87 2.79
N GLY A 11 -13.67 -12.30 2.85
CA GLY A 11 -13.34 -13.61 3.39
C GLY A 11 -11.90 -14.03 3.16
N PHE A 12 -11.49 -15.04 3.91
CA PHE A 12 -10.28 -15.81 3.66
C PHE A 12 -10.64 -17.09 2.91
N TYR A 13 -10.09 -17.24 1.71
CA TYR A 13 -10.39 -18.32 0.79
C TYR A 13 -9.21 -19.29 0.72
N GLU A 14 -9.45 -20.50 1.24
CA GLU A 14 -8.49 -21.61 1.24
C GLU A 14 -8.60 -22.52 0.02
N LYS A 15 -9.40 -22.14 -0.97
CA LYS A 15 -9.47 -22.81 -2.28
C LYS A 15 -9.04 -21.85 -3.39
N PRO A 16 -8.38 -22.36 -4.46
CA PRO A 16 -8.01 -21.58 -5.63
C PRO A 16 -9.13 -20.68 -6.18
N ILE A 17 -8.78 -19.43 -6.48
CA ILE A 17 -9.65 -18.45 -7.14
C ILE A 17 -9.04 -18.11 -8.50
N ALA A 18 -9.73 -18.46 -9.58
CA ALA A 18 -9.32 -18.11 -10.94
C ALA A 18 -9.73 -16.67 -11.26
N THR A 19 -8.84 -15.90 -11.90
CA THR A 19 -9.12 -14.54 -12.36
C THR A 19 -9.23 -14.53 -13.87
N LEU A 20 -10.38 -14.08 -14.37
CA LEU A 20 -10.67 -13.86 -15.78
C LEU A 20 -10.70 -12.35 -16.03
N ASP A 21 -9.95 -11.85 -17.00
CA ASP A 21 -9.79 -10.41 -17.27
C ASP A 21 -10.11 -10.06 -18.72
N PHE A 22 -10.82 -8.96 -18.94
CA PHE A 22 -11.13 -8.49 -20.30
C PHE A 22 -9.92 -7.79 -20.91
N ALA A 23 -9.45 -8.30 -22.05
CA ALA A 23 -8.31 -7.72 -22.73
C ALA A 23 -8.64 -6.32 -23.29
N SER A 24 -8.19 -5.29 -22.58
CA SER A 24 -8.41 -3.87 -22.91
C SER A 24 -9.90 -3.52 -23.02
N LEU A 25 -10.66 -3.77 -21.95
CA LEU A 25 -12.13 -3.66 -21.91
C LEU A 25 -12.68 -2.41 -22.62
N TYR A 26 -12.36 -1.20 -22.15
CA TYR A 26 -12.95 0.03 -22.69
C TYR A 26 -12.56 0.31 -24.15
N PRO A 27 -11.27 0.22 -24.54
CA PRO A 27 -10.91 0.22 -25.97
C PRO A 27 -11.69 -0.77 -26.82
N SER A 28 -11.79 -2.03 -26.37
CA SER A 28 -12.50 -3.08 -27.11
C SER A 28 -14.00 -2.79 -27.25
N ILE A 29 -14.66 -2.23 -26.22
CA ILE A 29 -16.07 -1.80 -26.30
C ILE A 29 -16.24 -0.70 -27.34
N MET A 30 -15.38 0.33 -27.31
CA MET A 30 -15.46 1.44 -28.28
C MET A 30 -15.30 0.96 -29.71
N MET A 31 -14.37 0.01 -29.94
CA MET A 31 -14.15 -0.59 -31.25
C MET A 31 -15.31 -1.50 -31.68
N ALA A 32 -15.77 -2.41 -30.82
CA ALA A 32 -16.79 -3.42 -31.13
C ALA A 32 -18.15 -2.78 -31.49
N TYR A 33 -18.50 -1.69 -30.81
CA TYR A 33 -19.78 -1.00 -30.98
C TYR A 33 -19.66 0.32 -31.76
N ASN A 34 -18.50 0.59 -32.37
CA ASN A 34 -18.22 1.75 -33.20
C ASN A 34 -18.54 3.10 -32.53
N LEU A 35 -18.16 3.25 -31.25
CA LEU A 35 -18.45 4.43 -30.45
C LEU A 35 -17.45 5.55 -30.75
N CYS A 36 -17.93 6.63 -31.36
CA CYS A 36 -17.13 7.78 -31.76
C CYS A 36 -17.98 9.06 -31.79
N TYR A 37 -17.32 10.22 -31.73
CA TYR A 37 -17.99 11.52 -31.93
C TYR A 37 -18.72 11.59 -33.28
N CYS A 38 -18.10 11.09 -34.34
CA CYS A 38 -18.66 11.15 -35.70
C CYS A 38 -19.70 10.06 -36.01
N THR A 39 -19.97 9.14 -35.07
CA THR A 39 -20.96 8.07 -35.25
C THR A 39 -22.14 8.19 -34.29
N LEU A 40 -22.09 9.12 -33.33
CA LEU A 40 -23.21 9.45 -32.45
C LEU A 40 -24.31 10.16 -33.23
N VAL A 41 -25.56 9.67 -33.12
CA VAL A 41 -26.70 10.21 -33.85
C VAL A 41 -27.92 10.33 -32.95
N THR A 42 -28.66 11.43 -33.09
CA THR A 42 -29.95 11.59 -32.41
C THR A 42 -31.04 10.82 -33.14
N SER A 43 -32.13 10.47 -32.45
CA SER A 43 -33.30 9.84 -33.09
C SER A 43 -33.96 10.75 -34.13
N GLU A 44 -33.74 12.06 -34.07
CA GLU A 44 -34.23 13.00 -35.08
C GLU A 44 -33.35 12.99 -36.34
N ASP A 45 -32.03 13.04 -36.17
CA ASP A 45 -31.09 13.01 -37.30
C ASP A 45 -31.14 11.68 -38.04
N ALA A 46 -31.26 10.57 -37.32
CA ALA A 46 -31.43 9.25 -37.92
C ALA A 46 -32.67 9.18 -38.82
N ARG A 47 -33.77 9.83 -38.43
CA ARG A 47 -35.01 9.93 -39.25
C ARG A 47 -34.82 10.87 -40.43
N LYS A 48 -34.25 12.06 -40.22
CA LYS A 48 -34.02 13.05 -41.29
C LYS A 48 -33.10 12.53 -42.39
N LEU A 49 -32.07 11.78 -42.00
CA LEU A 49 -31.08 11.20 -42.92
C LEU A 49 -31.52 9.83 -43.48
N ASN A 50 -32.72 9.36 -43.13
CA ASN A 50 -33.24 8.04 -43.50
C ASN A 50 -32.23 6.90 -43.23
N ILE A 51 -31.55 6.95 -42.08
CA ILE A 51 -30.57 5.91 -41.73
C ILE A 51 -31.32 4.62 -41.43
N PRO A 52 -30.99 3.50 -42.12
CA PRO A 52 -31.67 2.24 -41.90
C PRO A 52 -31.46 1.74 -40.47
N SER A 53 -32.54 1.23 -39.85
CA SER A 53 -32.52 0.79 -38.44
C SER A 53 -31.47 -0.29 -38.15
N GLU A 54 -31.19 -1.15 -39.12
CA GLU A 54 -30.17 -2.19 -39.07
C GLU A 54 -28.74 -1.65 -39.07
N SER A 55 -28.55 -0.40 -39.51
CA SER A 55 -27.27 0.32 -39.47
C SER A 55 -27.10 1.15 -38.20
N LEU A 56 -28.04 1.07 -37.26
CA LEU A 56 -27.98 1.73 -35.96
C LEU A 56 -27.75 0.71 -34.85
N ASN A 57 -27.02 1.13 -33.82
CA ASN A 57 -26.81 0.39 -32.59
C ASN A 57 -27.23 1.29 -31.41
N ARG A 58 -28.17 0.82 -30.60
CA ARG A 58 -28.61 1.53 -29.40
C ARG A 58 -27.91 0.96 -28.18
N THR A 59 -27.27 1.83 -27.41
CA THR A 59 -26.47 1.43 -26.25
C THR A 59 -27.37 1.17 -25.04
N PRO A 60 -26.88 0.45 -24.01
CA PRO A 60 -27.65 0.21 -22.79
C PRO A 60 -28.00 1.48 -22.00
N SER A 61 -27.26 2.59 -22.21
CA SER A 61 -27.58 3.89 -21.63
C SER A 61 -28.59 4.69 -22.45
N GLY A 62 -28.92 4.24 -23.66
CA GLY A 62 -30.03 4.72 -24.47
C GLY A 62 -29.64 5.53 -25.70
N GLU A 63 -28.36 5.91 -25.82
CA GLU A 63 -27.81 6.65 -26.96
C GLU A 63 -27.68 5.76 -28.20
N THR A 64 -27.67 6.38 -29.38
CA THR A 64 -27.66 5.67 -30.67
C THR A 64 -26.41 6.01 -31.45
N PHE A 65 -25.75 4.98 -31.97
CA PHE A 65 -24.55 5.11 -32.81
C PHE A 65 -24.75 4.40 -34.15
N VAL A 66 -24.13 4.93 -35.19
CA VAL A 66 -24.06 4.30 -36.51
C VAL A 66 -23.08 3.13 -36.48
N LYS A 67 -23.44 2.00 -37.11
CA LYS A 67 -22.59 0.82 -37.26
C LYS A 67 -21.46 1.06 -38.27
N SER A 68 -20.38 0.31 -38.14
CA SER A 68 -19.15 0.47 -38.94
C SER A 68 -19.31 0.17 -40.43
N ASN A 69 -20.38 -0.52 -40.83
CA ASN A 69 -20.71 -0.76 -42.24
C ASN A 69 -21.13 0.52 -42.99
N LEU A 70 -21.67 1.51 -42.28
CA LEU A 70 -22.05 2.79 -42.88
C LEU A 70 -20.92 3.82 -42.71
N GLN A 71 -20.34 3.93 -41.52
CA GLN A 71 -19.23 4.84 -41.25
C GLN A 71 -18.33 4.31 -40.13
N LYS A 72 -17.03 4.13 -40.41
CA LYS A 72 -16.05 3.79 -39.37
C LYS A 72 -15.72 5.04 -38.54
N GLY A 73 -15.76 4.91 -37.22
CA GLY A 73 -15.39 5.98 -36.31
C GLY A 73 -13.86 6.17 -36.22
N ILE A 74 -13.43 7.42 -36.03
CA ILE A 74 -12.02 7.79 -35.86
C ILE A 74 -11.44 7.25 -34.55
N LEU A 75 -12.20 7.27 -33.44
CA LEU A 75 -11.71 6.73 -32.16
C LEU A 75 -11.39 5.22 -32.24
N PRO A 76 -12.24 4.36 -32.83
CA PRO A 76 -11.89 2.98 -33.14
C PRO A 76 -10.56 2.82 -33.91
N GLU A 77 -10.28 3.67 -34.90
CA GLU A 77 -9.02 3.61 -35.68
C GLU A 77 -7.80 3.96 -34.82
N ILE A 78 -7.87 5.04 -34.04
CA ILE A 78 -6.80 5.42 -33.09
C ILE A 78 -6.54 4.30 -32.08
N LEU A 79 -7.60 3.67 -31.56
CA LEU A 79 -7.48 2.56 -30.63
C LEU A 79 -6.87 1.32 -31.29
N GLU A 80 -7.22 1.02 -32.53
CA GLU A 80 -6.64 -0.07 -33.32
C GLU A 80 -5.13 0.09 -33.49
N GLU A 81 -4.67 1.31 -33.77
CA GLU A 81 -3.24 1.64 -33.87
C GLU A 81 -2.52 1.46 -32.52
N LEU A 82 -3.05 2.05 -31.45
CA LEU A 82 -2.46 1.96 -30.11
C LEU A 82 -2.39 0.52 -29.60
N LEU A 83 -3.44 -0.27 -29.80
CA LEU A 83 -3.48 -1.68 -29.40
C LEU A 83 -2.53 -2.53 -30.25
N THR A 84 -2.38 -2.23 -31.54
CA THR A 84 -1.41 -2.90 -32.42
C THR A 84 0.03 -2.60 -31.98
N ALA A 85 0.34 -1.34 -31.69
CA ALA A 85 1.64 -0.95 -31.17
C ALA A 85 1.93 -1.63 -29.82
N ARG A 86 0.93 -1.68 -28.93
CA ARG A 86 1.05 -2.39 -27.64
C ARG A 86 1.28 -3.88 -27.81
N LYS A 87 0.62 -4.51 -28.79
CA LYS A 87 0.82 -5.93 -29.10
C LYS A 87 2.27 -6.22 -29.51
N ARG A 88 2.88 -5.35 -30.33
CA ARG A 88 4.31 -5.43 -30.69
C ARG A 88 5.21 -5.28 -29.46
N ALA A 89 5.00 -4.24 -28.64
CA ALA A 89 5.78 -4.04 -27.42
C ALA A 89 5.70 -5.23 -26.43
N LYS A 90 4.54 -5.90 -26.33
CA LYS A 90 4.40 -7.13 -25.53
C LYS A 90 5.11 -8.33 -26.17
N ALA A 91 5.28 -8.38 -27.49
CA ALA A 91 6.06 -9.41 -28.16
C ALA A 91 7.55 -9.23 -27.86
N ASP A 92 8.07 -8.01 -28.02
CA ASP A 92 9.44 -7.65 -27.66
C ASP A 92 9.76 -8.02 -26.19
N LEU A 93 8.84 -7.70 -25.26
CA LEU A 93 8.97 -8.05 -23.83
C LEU A 93 9.05 -9.55 -23.56
N LYS A 94 8.42 -10.40 -24.38
CA LYS A 94 8.49 -11.86 -24.23
C LYS A 94 9.86 -12.41 -24.62
N GLU A 95 10.52 -11.77 -25.58
CA GLU A 95 11.83 -12.18 -26.11
C GLU A 95 12.98 -11.65 -25.25
N ALA A 96 12.80 -10.50 -24.59
CA ALA A 96 13.81 -9.88 -23.73
C ALA A 96 14.21 -10.77 -22.54
N LYS A 97 15.52 -10.92 -22.33
CA LYS A 97 16.12 -11.74 -21.27
C LYS A 97 16.67 -10.91 -20.11
N ASP A 98 17.23 -9.74 -20.41
CA ASP A 98 17.83 -8.87 -19.40
C ASP A 98 16.74 -8.28 -18.47
N PRO A 99 16.89 -8.35 -17.13
CA PRO A 99 15.88 -7.85 -16.21
C PRO A 99 15.58 -6.35 -16.34
N LEU A 100 16.59 -5.51 -16.64
CA LEU A 100 16.41 -4.08 -16.79
C LEU A 100 15.69 -3.76 -18.11
N GLU A 101 16.10 -4.39 -19.20
CA GLU A 101 15.43 -4.29 -20.50
C GLU A 101 13.96 -4.71 -20.40
N ARG A 102 13.67 -5.84 -19.73
CA ARG A 102 12.30 -6.29 -19.46
C ARG A 102 11.50 -5.25 -18.69
N ALA A 103 12.09 -4.60 -17.69
CA ALA A 103 11.43 -3.54 -16.93
C ALA A 103 11.12 -2.31 -17.79
N VAL A 104 12.03 -1.91 -18.68
CA VAL A 104 11.84 -0.79 -19.62
C VAL A 104 10.73 -1.12 -20.63
N LEU A 105 10.75 -2.31 -21.22
CA LEU A 105 9.73 -2.77 -22.18
C LEU A 105 8.36 -2.93 -21.52
N ASP A 106 8.30 -3.39 -20.26
CA ASP A 106 7.06 -3.39 -19.49
C ASP A 106 6.55 -1.96 -19.26
N GLY A 107 7.44 -1.01 -18.92
CA GLY A 107 7.12 0.41 -18.86
C GLY A 107 6.53 0.94 -20.18
N ARG A 108 7.12 0.57 -21.33
CA ARG A 108 6.65 0.94 -22.67
C ARG A 108 5.24 0.39 -22.96
N GLN A 109 4.98 -0.90 -22.71
CA GLN A 109 3.64 -1.45 -22.95
C GLN A 109 2.59 -0.88 -22.00
N LEU A 110 2.97 -0.56 -20.74
CA LEU A 110 2.11 0.12 -19.78
C LEU A 110 1.76 1.53 -20.24
N ALA A 111 2.72 2.29 -20.76
CA ALA A 111 2.46 3.61 -21.32
C ALA A 111 1.43 3.56 -22.47
N LEU A 112 1.59 2.62 -23.40
CA LEU A 112 0.61 2.39 -24.47
C LEU A 112 -0.78 1.97 -23.95
N LYS A 113 -0.83 1.14 -22.89
CA LYS A 113 -2.09 0.79 -22.20
C LYS A 113 -2.76 2.05 -21.63
N ILE A 114 -1.99 2.91 -20.97
CA ILE A 114 -2.49 4.16 -20.37
C ILE A 114 -3.00 5.09 -21.47
N SER A 115 -2.27 5.27 -22.57
CA SER A 115 -2.70 6.08 -23.71
C SER A 115 -4.03 5.57 -24.29
N ALA A 116 -4.18 4.27 -24.52
CA ALA A 116 -5.42 3.68 -25.02
C ALA A 116 -6.60 3.91 -24.06
N ASN A 117 -6.40 3.73 -22.75
CA ASN A 117 -7.43 4.02 -21.75
C ASN A 117 -7.73 5.53 -21.63
N SER A 118 -6.74 6.38 -21.90
CA SER A 118 -6.90 7.84 -21.89
C SER A 118 -7.77 8.34 -23.04
N VAL A 119 -7.87 7.61 -24.17
CA VAL A 119 -8.82 7.95 -25.26
C VAL A 119 -10.25 7.93 -24.74
N TYR A 120 -10.63 6.88 -23.99
CA TYR A 120 -11.91 6.84 -23.28
C TYR A 120 -12.01 7.96 -22.23
N GLY A 121 -10.95 8.16 -21.43
CA GLY A 121 -10.95 9.19 -20.39
C GLY A 121 -11.16 10.62 -20.94
N PHE A 122 -10.64 10.89 -22.14
CA PHE A 122 -10.79 12.17 -22.83
C PHE A 122 -12.26 12.48 -23.16
N THR A 123 -13.05 11.49 -23.59
CA THR A 123 -14.47 11.71 -23.89
C THR A 123 -15.29 12.05 -22.64
N GLY A 124 -14.89 11.53 -21.47
CA GLY A 124 -15.55 11.82 -20.19
C GLY A 124 -15.06 13.06 -19.45
N ALA A 125 -14.01 13.75 -19.92
CA ALA A 125 -13.38 14.86 -19.22
C ALA A 125 -14.19 16.16 -19.37
N THR A 126 -15.04 16.48 -18.39
CA THR A 126 -15.88 17.70 -18.39
C THR A 126 -15.08 19.00 -18.41
N ILE A 127 -13.90 19.01 -17.77
CA ILE A 127 -12.91 20.07 -17.89
C ILE A 127 -11.91 19.64 -18.97
N GLY A 128 -12.28 19.86 -20.23
CA GLY A 128 -11.52 19.42 -21.38
C GLY A 128 -11.94 20.16 -22.64
N GLN A 129 -11.29 19.85 -23.77
CA GLN A 129 -11.56 20.53 -25.04
C GLN A 129 -12.82 20.02 -25.74
N LEU A 130 -13.13 18.72 -25.62
CA LEU A 130 -14.23 18.08 -26.35
C LEU A 130 -14.93 16.97 -25.53
N PRO A 131 -15.61 17.30 -24.41
CA PRO A 131 -16.37 16.32 -23.65
C PRO A 131 -17.56 15.77 -24.45
N CYS A 132 -17.76 14.46 -24.39
CA CYS A 132 -18.97 13.78 -24.87
C CYS A 132 -19.33 12.66 -23.89
N LEU A 133 -20.20 13.01 -22.95
CA LEU A 133 -20.57 12.14 -21.84
C LEU A 133 -21.34 10.91 -22.32
N GLU A 134 -22.05 11.01 -23.44
CA GLU A 134 -22.81 9.97 -24.13
C GLU A 134 -21.93 8.76 -24.51
N ILE A 135 -20.71 9.02 -24.98
CA ILE A 135 -19.74 7.96 -25.27
C ILE A 135 -19.29 7.31 -23.96
N SER A 136 -18.93 8.13 -22.97
CA SER A 136 -18.40 7.62 -21.69
C SER A 136 -19.44 6.83 -20.87
N SER A 137 -20.72 7.25 -20.91
CA SER A 137 -21.86 6.57 -20.29
C SER A 137 -22.15 5.24 -21.00
N SER A 138 -22.09 5.23 -22.34
CA SER A 138 -22.27 4.03 -23.15
C SER A 138 -21.20 2.98 -22.87
N VAL A 139 -19.93 3.37 -22.85
CA VAL A 139 -18.81 2.45 -22.56
C VAL A 139 -18.95 1.83 -21.17
N THR A 140 -19.24 2.64 -20.15
CA THR A 140 -19.39 2.14 -18.77
C THR A 140 -20.64 1.28 -18.59
N SER A 141 -21.70 1.53 -19.35
CA SER A 141 -22.92 0.74 -19.32
C SER A 141 -22.75 -0.62 -20.01
N TYR A 142 -22.08 -0.68 -21.16
CA TYR A 142 -21.65 -1.94 -21.75
C TYR A 142 -20.74 -2.73 -20.80
N GLY A 143 -19.75 -2.09 -20.18
CA GLY A 143 -18.86 -2.76 -19.22
C GLY A 143 -19.61 -3.41 -18.04
N ARG A 144 -20.62 -2.73 -17.50
CA ARG A 144 -21.52 -3.29 -16.45
C ARG A 144 -22.29 -4.51 -16.95
N GLN A 145 -22.91 -4.40 -18.13
CA GLN A 145 -23.69 -5.49 -18.71
C GLN A 145 -22.81 -6.71 -18.99
N MET A 146 -21.59 -6.49 -19.50
CA MET A 146 -20.64 -7.56 -19.81
C MET A 146 -20.17 -8.32 -18.56
N ILE A 147 -19.89 -7.62 -17.46
CA ILE A 147 -19.51 -8.27 -16.20
C ILE A 147 -20.66 -9.08 -15.63
N GLU A 148 -21.88 -8.53 -15.60
CA GLU A 148 -23.05 -9.27 -15.11
C GLU A 148 -23.36 -10.48 -16.00
N HIS A 149 -23.24 -10.33 -17.32
CA HIS A 149 -23.38 -11.43 -18.26
C HIS A 149 -22.32 -12.52 -18.03
N THR A 150 -21.05 -12.12 -17.84
CA THR A 150 -19.94 -13.04 -17.53
C THR A 150 -20.22 -13.81 -16.24
N LYS A 151 -20.62 -13.10 -15.18
CA LYS A 151 -20.99 -13.73 -13.90
C LYS A 151 -22.07 -14.78 -14.09
N LYS A 152 -23.17 -14.41 -14.74
CA LYS A 152 -24.29 -15.31 -14.98
C LYS A 152 -23.86 -16.55 -15.77
N LEU A 153 -23.10 -16.38 -16.85
CA LEU A 153 -22.63 -17.50 -17.66
C LEU A 153 -21.71 -18.46 -16.89
N VAL A 154 -20.85 -17.94 -16.02
CA VAL A 154 -20.01 -18.76 -15.15
C VAL A 154 -20.87 -19.57 -14.18
N GLU A 155 -21.77 -18.91 -13.46
CA GLU A 155 -22.61 -19.54 -12.43
C GLU A 155 -23.65 -20.50 -13.02
N ASP A 156 -24.13 -20.28 -14.25
CA ASP A 156 -25.08 -21.15 -14.93
C ASP A 156 -24.39 -22.38 -15.56
N LYS A 157 -23.21 -22.21 -16.20
CA LYS A 157 -22.52 -23.29 -16.92
C LYS A 157 -21.79 -24.25 -15.97
N PHE A 158 -21.01 -23.72 -15.05
CA PHE A 158 -20.08 -24.51 -14.24
C PHE A 158 -20.76 -25.00 -12.96
N THR A 159 -21.70 -25.93 -13.12
CA THR A 159 -22.53 -26.47 -12.03
C THR A 159 -22.47 -27.99 -11.97
N THR A 160 -22.82 -28.56 -10.81
CA THR A 160 -22.92 -30.02 -10.65
C THR A 160 -23.96 -30.65 -11.56
N LEU A 161 -25.03 -29.92 -11.91
CA LEU A 161 -26.05 -30.35 -12.86
C LEU A 161 -25.49 -30.52 -14.28
N ASN A 162 -24.49 -29.70 -14.65
CA ASN A 162 -23.82 -29.76 -15.94
C ASN A 162 -22.56 -30.65 -15.94
N GLY A 163 -22.40 -31.50 -14.91
CA GLY A 163 -21.32 -32.49 -14.84
C GLY A 163 -19.99 -32.00 -14.25
N TYR A 164 -19.95 -30.81 -13.64
CA TYR A 164 -18.77 -30.34 -12.91
C TYR A 164 -18.76 -30.84 -11.46
N GLU A 165 -17.58 -30.92 -10.84
CA GLU A 165 -17.44 -31.43 -9.46
C GLU A 165 -18.14 -30.54 -8.42
N HIS A 166 -18.17 -29.23 -8.66
CA HIS A 166 -18.74 -28.23 -7.77
C HIS A 166 -19.46 -27.14 -8.56
N ASN A 167 -20.31 -26.38 -7.86
CA ASN A 167 -20.89 -25.15 -8.40
C ASN A 167 -19.85 -24.03 -8.31
N ALA A 168 -19.58 -23.39 -9.44
CA ALA A 168 -18.73 -22.21 -9.49
C ALA A 168 -19.46 -20.99 -8.91
N GLU A 169 -18.72 -20.15 -8.21
CA GLU A 169 -19.24 -18.91 -7.63
C GLU A 169 -18.34 -17.73 -7.97
N VAL A 170 -18.94 -16.60 -8.37
CA VAL A 170 -18.20 -15.35 -8.52
C VAL A 170 -18.09 -14.66 -7.18
N ILE A 171 -16.87 -14.61 -6.63
CA ILE A 171 -16.61 -14.03 -5.31
C ILE A 171 -16.37 -12.51 -5.36
N TYR A 172 -15.88 -12.02 -6.50
CA TYR A 172 -15.57 -10.62 -6.70
C TYR A 172 -15.44 -10.28 -8.19
N GLY A 173 -15.65 -9.02 -8.55
CA GLY A 173 -15.32 -8.48 -9.87
C GLY A 173 -14.92 -7.02 -9.75
N ASP A 174 -13.81 -6.65 -10.38
CA ASP A 174 -13.27 -5.30 -10.37
C ASP A 174 -13.07 -4.80 -11.80
N THR A 175 -13.97 -3.91 -12.24
CA THR A 175 -13.90 -3.11 -13.47
C THR A 175 -13.84 -3.89 -14.79
N ASP A 176 -12.81 -4.70 -14.97
CA ASP A 176 -12.50 -5.53 -16.14
C ASP A 176 -12.24 -7.00 -15.80
N SER A 177 -12.18 -7.35 -14.51
CA SER A 177 -11.89 -8.71 -14.06
C SER A 177 -13.03 -9.34 -13.25
N VAL A 178 -13.16 -10.65 -13.37
CA VAL A 178 -14.08 -11.51 -12.61
C VAL A 178 -13.27 -12.60 -11.91
N MET A 179 -13.47 -12.75 -10.61
CA MET A 179 -12.78 -13.72 -9.75
C MET A 179 -13.73 -14.84 -9.37
N VAL A 180 -13.43 -16.04 -9.87
CA VAL A 180 -14.30 -17.22 -9.80
C VAL A 180 -13.68 -18.27 -8.89
N GLN A 181 -14.47 -18.77 -7.95
CA GLN A 181 -14.16 -19.97 -7.20
C GLN A 181 -14.84 -21.17 -7.84
N PHE A 182 -14.08 -22.06 -8.47
CA PHE A 182 -14.62 -23.30 -9.07
C PHE A 182 -14.79 -24.44 -8.05
N GLY A 183 -14.40 -24.25 -6.79
CA GLY A 183 -14.55 -25.23 -5.72
C GLY A 183 -13.47 -26.33 -5.65
N VAL A 184 -12.71 -26.54 -6.72
CA VAL A 184 -11.58 -27.49 -6.74
C VAL A 184 -10.44 -27.03 -5.85
N SER A 185 -9.66 -27.97 -5.30
CA SER A 185 -8.56 -27.68 -4.38
C SER A 185 -7.20 -27.52 -5.06
N ALA A 186 -7.02 -28.10 -6.26
CA ALA A 186 -5.76 -28.06 -6.99
C ALA A 186 -5.68 -26.81 -7.90
N VAL A 187 -4.54 -26.11 -7.85
CA VAL A 187 -4.27 -24.91 -8.67
C VAL A 187 -4.39 -25.23 -10.16
N GLU A 188 -3.81 -26.34 -10.61
CA GLU A 188 -3.83 -26.75 -12.02
C GLU A 188 -5.26 -26.94 -12.56
N GLN A 189 -6.11 -27.61 -11.79
CA GLN A 189 -7.52 -27.83 -12.16
C GLN A 189 -8.27 -26.48 -12.27
N ALA A 190 -8.05 -25.58 -11.30
CA ALA A 190 -8.64 -24.23 -11.34
C ALA A 190 -8.14 -23.42 -12.55
N MET A 191 -6.87 -23.57 -12.95
CA MET A 191 -6.35 -22.95 -14.16
C MET A 191 -7.01 -23.50 -15.42
N ASN A 192 -7.20 -24.82 -15.51
CA ASN A 192 -7.85 -25.45 -16.66
C ASN A 192 -9.31 -24.99 -16.81
N LEU A 193 -10.08 -25.01 -15.71
CA LEU A 193 -11.46 -24.49 -15.68
C LEU A 193 -11.51 -22.99 -15.99
N GLY A 194 -10.55 -22.21 -15.51
CA GLY A 194 -10.44 -20.79 -15.83
C GLY A 194 -10.20 -20.53 -17.32
N ARG A 195 -9.35 -21.32 -17.98
CA ARG A 195 -9.13 -21.23 -19.44
C ARG A 195 -10.38 -21.63 -20.22
N GLU A 196 -11.05 -22.72 -19.82
CA GLU A 196 -12.30 -23.15 -20.45
C GLU A 196 -13.38 -22.07 -20.32
N ALA A 197 -13.55 -21.49 -19.13
CA ALA A 197 -14.50 -20.42 -18.90
C ALA A 197 -14.18 -19.18 -19.75
N ALA A 198 -12.91 -18.77 -19.81
CA ALA A 198 -12.48 -17.64 -20.63
C ALA A 198 -12.80 -17.85 -22.13
N GLU A 199 -12.52 -19.03 -22.66
CA GLU A 199 -12.79 -19.37 -24.06
C GLU A 199 -14.29 -19.41 -24.37
N TYR A 200 -15.06 -20.13 -23.54
CA TYR A 200 -16.51 -20.25 -23.70
C TYR A 200 -17.20 -18.88 -23.67
N ILE A 201 -16.87 -18.05 -22.69
CA ILE A 201 -17.51 -16.74 -22.50
C ILE A 201 -17.05 -15.74 -23.57
N SER A 202 -15.80 -15.82 -24.01
CA SER A 202 -15.33 -14.98 -25.13
C SER A 202 -16.16 -15.22 -26.40
N GLY A 203 -16.67 -16.44 -26.62
CA GLY A 203 -17.52 -16.77 -27.75
C GLY A 203 -18.89 -16.09 -27.76
N THR A 204 -19.34 -15.51 -26.64
CA THR A 204 -20.65 -14.84 -26.54
C THR A 204 -20.58 -13.33 -26.82
N PHE A 205 -19.38 -12.76 -26.95
CA PHE A 205 -19.17 -11.33 -27.17
C PHE A 205 -18.81 -10.98 -28.63
N THR A 206 -19.14 -9.75 -29.02
CA THR A 206 -18.74 -9.19 -30.31
C THR A 206 -17.24 -8.95 -30.35
N LYS A 207 -16.55 -9.41 -31.40
CA LYS A 207 -15.12 -9.13 -31.62
C LYS A 207 -14.88 -7.60 -31.68
N PRO A 208 -13.77 -7.07 -31.14
CA PRO A 208 -12.60 -7.77 -30.61
C PRO A 208 -12.66 -8.07 -29.09
N ILE A 209 -13.84 -7.97 -28.46
CA ILE A 209 -13.98 -8.27 -27.03
C ILE A 209 -13.64 -9.74 -26.78
N LYS A 210 -12.75 -9.97 -25.82
CA LYS A 210 -12.41 -11.30 -25.33
C LYS A 210 -12.04 -11.26 -23.86
N LEU A 211 -12.38 -12.34 -23.19
CA LEU A 211 -12.01 -12.63 -21.81
C LEU A 211 -10.79 -13.56 -21.83
N GLU A 212 -9.79 -13.28 -21.00
CA GLU A 212 -8.58 -14.09 -20.91
C GLU A 212 -8.43 -14.63 -19.48
N PHE A 213 -8.04 -15.90 -19.37
CA PHE A 213 -7.53 -16.40 -18.09
C PHE A 213 -6.19 -15.71 -17.80
N GLU A 214 -6.08 -15.07 -16.65
CA GLU A 214 -4.86 -14.35 -16.27
C GLU A 214 -4.01 -15.13 -15.26
N LYS A 215 -4.65 -15.65 -14.21
CA LYS A 215 -3.97 -16.18 -13.01
C LYS A 215 -4.92 -16.91 -12.08
N VAL A 216 -4.35 -17.61 -11.10
CA VAL A 216 -5.05 -18.12 -9.91
C VAL A 216 -4.47 -17.46 -8.65
N TYR A 217 -5.33 -17.15 -7.68
CA TYR A 217 -4.93 -16.87 -6.31
C TYR A 217 -5.12 -18.09 -5.42
N TYR A 218 -4.06 -18.50 -4.70
CA TYR A 218 -4.14 -19.60 -3.75
C TYR A 218 -3.03 -19.53 -2.68
N PRO A 219 -3.34 -19.19 -1.41
CA PRO A 219 -4.64 -18.76 -0.89
C PRO A 219 -5.00 -17.34 -1.32
N TYR A 220 -6.22 -16.93 -1.01
CA TYR A 220 -6.75 -15.60 -1.32
C TYR A 220 -7.42 -14.94 -0.11
N LEU A 221 -7.14 -13.67 0.14
CA LEU A 221 -7.72 -12.85 1.20
C LEU A 221 -8.40 -11.63 0.55
N LEU A 222 -9.73 -11.59 0.61
CA LEU A 222 -10.54 -10.47 0.13
C LEU A 222 -11.04 -9.66 1.33
N ILE A 223 -10.53 -8.44 1.47
CA ILE A 223 -10.89 -7.54 2.58
C ILE A 223 -12.09 -6.69 2.18
N SER A 224 -12.00 -6.02 1.04
CA SER A 224 -13.06 -5.18 0.49
C SER A 224 -12.84 -4.93 -1.00
N LYS A 225 -13.76 -4.20 -1.64
CA LYS A 225 -13.55 -3.70 -3.01
C LYS A 225 -12.18 -3.03 -3.14
N LYS A 226 -11.42 -3.42 -4.16
CA LYS A 226 -10.04 -2.96 -4.47
C LYS A 226 -9.02 -3.17 -3.35
N ARG A 227 -9.30 -4.04 -2.37
CA ARG A 227 -8.41 -4.37 -1.25
C ARG A 227 -8.35 -5.87 -1.02
N TYR A 228 -7.29 -6.50 -1.50
CA TYR A 228 -7.10 -7.94 -1.39
C TYR A 228 -5.62 -8.31 -1.45
N ALA A 229 -5.32 -9.52 -0.98
CA ALA A 229 -3.99 -10.12 -1.04
C ALA A 229 -4.11 -11.60 -1.38
N GLY A 230 -3.09 -12.17 -2.01
CA GLY A 230 -3.06 -13.60 -2.30
C GLY A 230 -1.73 -14.01 -2.90
N LEU A 231 -1.46 -15.31 -2.92
CA LEU A 231 -0.32 -15.81 -3.69
C LEU A 231 -0.73 -15.92 -5.15
N PHE A 232 0.09 -15.35 -6.02
CA PHE A 232 -0.16 -15.17 -7.44
C PHE A 232 0.43 -16.35 -8.22
N TRP A 233 -0.41 -17.11 -8.93
CA TRP A 233 0.01 -18.28 -9.70
C TRP A 233 -0.30 -18.08 -11.19
N THR A 234 0.74 -18.07 -12.01
CA THR A 234 0.61 -18.18 -13.49
C THR A 234 0.89 -19.59 -14.00
N LYS A 235 1.58 -20.40 -13.19
CA LYS A 235 1.88 -21.82 -13.42
C LYS A 235 1.44 -22.65 -12.22
N PRO A 236 1.11 -23.94 -12.40
CA PRO A 236 0.59 -24.77 -11.32
C PRO A 236 1.63 -25.16 -10.27
N ASP A 237 2.91 -25.20 -10.62
CA ASP A 237 3.96 -25.81 -9.78
C ASP A 237 4.40 -24.92 -8.61
N LYS A 238 4.46 -23.60 -8.84
CA LYS A 238 4.97 -22.64 -7.86
C LYS A 238 4.33 -21.27 -8.06
N PHE A 239 3.99 -20.61 -6.95
CA PHE A 239 3.55 -19.22 -6.98
C PHE A 239 4.68 -18.28 -7.40
N ASP A 240 4.33 -17.23 -8.13
CA ASP A 240 5.28 -16.24 -8.64
C ASP A 240 5.66 -15.23 -7.55
N LYS A 241 4.67 -14.73 -6.81
CA LYS A 241 4.83 -13.73 -5.74
C LYS A 241 3.58 -13.65 -4.86
N MET A 242 3.72 -13.00 -3.71
CA MET A 242 2.58 -12.47 -2.97
C MET A 242 2.13 -11.16 -3.65
N ASP A 243 0.88 -11.10 -4.10
CA ASP A 243 0.29 -9.89 -4.67
C ASP A 243 -0.61 -9.21 -3.64
N THR A 244 -0.56 -7.89 -3.63
CA THR A 244 -1.26 -7.04 -2.65
C THR A 244 -1.83 -5.83 -3.37
N LYS A 245 -3.16 -5.68 -3.39
CA LYS A 245 -3.85 -4.56 -4.04
C LYS A 245 -4.54 -3.68 -3.01
N GLY A 246 -4.28 -2.37 -3.05
CA GLY A 246 -4.98 -1.37 -2.24
C GLY A 246 -4.80 -1.46 -0.71
N ILE A 247 -3.96 -2.39 -0.24
CA ILE A 247 -3.61 -2.53 1.18
C ILE A 247 -2.41 -1.63 1.54
N GLU A 248 -2.14 -1.51 2.83
CA GLU A 248 -1.18 -0.58 3.39
C GLU A 248 0.28 -0.81 2.93
N THR A 249 0.64 -1.99 2.43
CA THR A 249 2.01 -2.32 1.98
C THR A 249 2.47 -1.52 0.77
N VAL A 250 1.55 -1.19 -0.14
CA VAL A 250 1.82 -0.45 -1.38
C VAL A 250 1.51 1.04 -1.26
N ARG A 251 0.94 1.45 -0.12
CA ARG A 251 0.56 2.83 0.18
C ARG A 251 1.73 3.59 0.79
N ARG A 252 1.87 4.86 0.43
CA ARG A 252 2.99 5.74 0.86
C ARG A 252 2.61 6.72 1.97
N ASP A 253 1.38 6.63 2.50
CA ASP A 253 0.84 7.55 3.50
C ASP A 253 0.86 6.99 4.94
N ASN A 254 1.34 5.76 5.13
CA ASN A 254 1.50 5.11 6.43
C ASN A 254 2.98 5.10 6.86
N CYS A 255 3.23 4.92 8.16
CA CYS A 255 4.60 4.72 8.64
C CYS A 255 5.16 3.35 8.22
N LEU A 256 6.49 3.26 8.16
CA LEU A 256 7.20 2.05 7.74
C LEU A 256 6.90 0.84 8.64
N LEU A 257 6.63 1.06 9.93
CA LEU A 257 6.17 0.03 10.86
C LEU A 257 4.93 -0.70 10.34
N VAL A 258 3.90 0.03 9.92
CA VAL A 258 2.65 -0.58 9.44
C VAL A 258 2.90 -1.37 8.16
N LYS A 259 3.72 -0.83 7.25
CA LYS A 259 4.07 -1.53 6.01
C LYS A 259 4.75 -2.87 6.29
N ASN A 260 5.76 -2.88 7.17
CA ASN A 260 6.49 -4.09 7.53
C ASN A 260 5.58 -5.07 8.28
N LEU A 261 4.85 -4.58 9.28
CA LEU A 261 3.94 -5.39 10.09
C LEU A 261 2.89 -6.10 9.24
N VAL A 262 2.23 -5.37 8.33
CA VAL A 262 1.24 -5.96 7.42
C VAL A 262 1.89 -6.97 6.46
N ASN A 263 3.04 -6.63 5.88
CA ASN A 263 3.72 -7.52 4.95
C ASN A 263 4.12 -8.85 5.60
N ASP A 264 4.70 -8.79 6.80
CA ASP A 264 5.15 -9.99 7.52
C ASP A 264 3.97 -10.81 8.05
N CYS A 265 2.88 -10.16 8.48
CA CYS A 265 1.63 -10.85 8.80
C CYS A 265 1.08 -11.61 7.60
N LEU A 266 1.03 -10.97 6.42
CA LEU A 266 0.58 -11.62 5.19
C LEU A 266 1.52 -12.76 4.77
N HIS A 267 2.83 -12.61 4.94
CA HIS A 267 3.79 -13.69 4.71
C HIS A 267 3.47 -14.90 5.61
N LYS A 268 3.32 -14.66 6.91
CA LYS A 268 2.99 -15.71 7.88
C LYS A 268 1.66 -16.40 7.58
N ILE A 269 0.65 -15.63 7.19
CA ILE A 269 -0.70 -16.15 6.91
C ILE A 269 -0.75 -16.90 5.56
N LEU A 270 -0.21 -16.32 4.50
CA LEU A 270 -0.40 -16.80 3.12
C LEU A 270 0.67 -17.83 2.72
N ILE A 271 1.91 -17.64 3.16
CA ILE A 271 3.05 -18.50 2.79
C ILE A 271 3.29 -19.54 3.88
N ASP A 272 3.56 -19.10 5.11
CA ASP A 272 3.93 -20.01 6.20
C ASP A 272 2.72 -20.78 6.77
N ARG A 273 1.50 -20.31 6.46
CA ARG A 273 0.22 -20.84 6.99
C ARG A 273 0.17 -20.87 8.53
N ASP A 274 0.86 -19.92 9.17
CA ASP A 274 1.01 -19.82 10.62
C ASP A 274 0.27 -18.58 11.16
N ILE A 275 -1.05 -18.73 11.33
CA ILE A 275 -1.91 -17.70 11.93
C ILE A 275 -1.49 -17.41 13.39
N PRO A 276 -1.24 -18.42 14.26
CA PRO A 276 -0.77 -18.15 15.63
C PRO A 276 0.53 -17.36 15.70
N GLY A 277 1.51 -17.67 14.85
CA GLY A 277 2.76 -16.92 14.76
C GLY A 277 2.55 -15.49 14.26
N ALA A 278 1.62 -15.27 13.33
CA ALA A 278 1.23 -13.93 12.89
C ALA A 278 0.59 -13.12 14.04
N VAL A 279 -0.30 -13.73 14.83
CA VAL A 279 -0.91 -13.12 16.03
C VAL A 279 0.18 -12.75 17.04
N GLN A 280 1.12 -13.66 17.32
CA GLN A 280 2.19 -13.40 18.27
C GLN A 280 3.13 -12.29 17.80
N TYR A 281 3.41 -12.23 16.50
CA TYR A 281 4.21 -11.16 15.90
C TYR A 281 3.57 -9.79 16.10
N VAL A 282 2.26 -9.66 15.86
CA VAL A 282 1.51 -8.42 16.14
C VAL A 282 1.58 -8.04 17.61
N LYS A 283 1.36 -8.99 18.52
CA LYS A 283 1.41 -8.75 19.97
C LYS A 283 2.78 -8.22 20.40
N ASN A 284 3.86 -8.79 19.88
CA ASN A 284 5.22 -8.35 20.15
C ASN A 284 5.46 -6.92 19.65
N ALA A 285 5.07 -6.62 18.41
CA ALA A 285 5.21 -5.27 17.84
C ALA A 285 4.43 -4.20 18.64
N ILE A 286 3.21 -4.53 19.09
CA ILE A 286 2.42 -3.64 19.96
C ILE A 286 3.12 -3.46 21.31
N SER A 287 3.66 -4.52 21.90
CA SER A 287 4.38 -4.43 23.17
C SER A 287 5.61 -3.55 23.06
N ASP A 288 6.40 -3.70 22.00
CA ASP A 288 7.60 -2.90 21.76
C ASP A 288 7.26 -1.44 21.49
N LEU A 289 6.16 -1.15 20.79
CA LEU A 289 5.65 0.21 20.59
C LEU A 289 5.29 0.87 21.94
N LEU A 290 4.50 0.20 22.77
CA LEU A 290 4.04 0.74 24.06
C LEU A 290 5.17 0.85 25.10
N ARG A 291 6.20 0.02 24.95
CA ARG A 291 7.42 0.05 25.77
C ARG A 291 8.52 0.97 25.21
N ASN A 292 8.21 1.79 24.21
CA ASN A 292 9.15 2.72 23.58
C ASN A 292 10.46 2.04 23.13
N ARG A 293 10.37 0.80 22.65
CA ARG A 293 11.48 0.00 22.11
C ARG A 293 11.58 0.03 20.59
N MET A 294 10.65 0.74 19.93
CA MET A 294 10.61 0.87 18.48
C MET A 294 11.60 1.91 17.98
N ASP A 295 12.21 1.64 16.84
CA ASP A 295 13.01 2.64 16.15
C ASP A 295 12.13 3.78 15.62
N LEU A 296 12.57 5.02 15.86
CA LEU A 296 11.86 6.20 15.37
C LEU A 296 11.72 6.19 13.84
N SER A 297 12.69 5.65 13.11
CA SER A 297 12.64 5.55 11.65
C SER A 297 11.44 4.71 11.17
N LEU A 298 10.98 3.75 11.98
CA LEU A 298 9.79 2.95 11.66
C LEU A 298 8.49 3.75 11.85
N LEU A 299 8.53 4.82 12.63
CA LEU A 299 7.37 5.64 12.96
C LEU A 299 7.23 6.87 12.04
N VAL A 300 8.24 7.18 11.23
CA VAL A 300 8.20 8.31 10.29
C VAL A 300 7.09 8.12 9.25
N ILE A 301 6.25 9.14 9.10
CA ILE A 301 5.22 9.27 8.07
C ILE A 301 5.69 10.33 7.08
N THR A 302 5.52 10.11 5.77
CA THR A 302 5.80 11.13 4.75
C THR A 302 4.56 11.47 3.94
N LYS A 303 4.33 12.77 3.71
CA LYS A 303 3.30 13.26 2.79
C LYS A 303 3.86 14.33 1.85
N GLY A 304 3.38 14.35 0.61
CA GLY A 304 3.78 15.36 -0.37
C GLY A 304 3.11 16.70 -0.06
N LEU A 305 3.90 17.78 -0.10
CA LEU A 305 3.42 19.16 0.01
C LEU A 305 3.04 19.64 -1.39
N THR A 306 1.74 19.75 -1.67
CA THR A 306 1.21 20.06 -3.02
C THR A 306 0.85 21.52 -3.22
N LYS A 307 0.69 22.29 -2.14
CA LYS A 307 0.32 23.70 -2.18
C LYS A 307 1.04 24.48 -1.07
N THR A 308 0.95 25.80 -1.12
CA THR A 308 1.35 26.70 -0.04
C THR A 308 0.28 26.78 1.05
N GLY A 309 0.67 27.10 2.29
CA GLY A 309 -0.14 26.93 3.50
C GLY A 309 -1.58 27.46 3.41
N ASP A 310 -1.79 28.65 2.86
CA ASP A 310 -3.10 29.31 2.80
C ASP A 310 -4.05 28.72 1.73
N ASP A 311 -3.53 27.93 0.79
CA ASP A 311 -4.33 27.30 -0.28
C ASP A 311 -4.92 25.93 0.12
N TYR A 312 -4.67 25.52 1.37
CA TYR A 312 -5.26 24.33 1.98
C TYR A 312 -6.52 24.67 2.78
N GLU A 313 -7.66 24.20 2.29
CA GLU A 313 -8.95 24.33 3.00
C GLU A 313 -8.96 23.60 4.35
N VAL A 314 -8.12 22.57 4.52
CA VAL A 314 -8.07 21.72 5.73
C VAL A 314 -6.67 21.70 6.31
N LYS A 315 -6.57 22.01 7.61
CA LYS A 315 -5.32 21.92 8.37
C LYS A 315 -4.82 20.48 8.43
N ALA A 316 -3.67 20.23 7.80
CA ALA A 316 -3.02 18.93 7.77
C ALA A 316 -1.67 18.95 8.50
N ALA A 317 -1.31 17.83 9.13
CA ALA A 317 -0.08 17.68 9.91
C ALA A 317 1.20 18.13 9.17
N HIS A 318 1.44 17.59 7.98
CA HIS A 318 2.60 17.93 7.16
C HIS A 318 2.65 19.41 6.73
N VAL A 319 1.50 20.08 6.57
CA VAL A 319 1.42 21.50 6.19
C VAL A 319 1.78 22.38 7.40
N GLU A 320 1.12 22.14 8.53
CA GLU A 320 1.39 22.86 9.79
C GLU A 320 2.84 22.67 10.26
N LEU A 321 3.40 21.47 10.07
CA LEU A 321 4.81 21.23 10.35
C LEU A 321 5.72 22.02 9.41
N ALA A 322 5.45 22.01 8.09
CA ALA A 322 6.26 22.74 7.13
C ALA A 322 6.28 24.25 7.46
N GLU A 323 5.14 24.84 7.83
CA GLU A 323 5.08 26.23 8.28
C GLU A 323 5.84 26.46 9.60
N ARG A 324 5.74 25.53 10.56
CA ARG A 324 6.51 25.61 11.81
C ARG A 324 8.01 25.48 11.58
N MET A 325 8.44 24.63 10.65
CA MET A 325 9.84 24.53 10.23
C MET A 325 10.29 25.84 9.59
N ARG A 326 9.49 26.42 8.69
CA ARG A 326 9.81 27.69 8.03
C ARG A 326 9.94 28.86 9.00
N LYS A 327 9.07 28.93 10.02
CA LYS A 327 9.17 29.93 11.10
C LYS A 327 10.40 29.75 11.99
N ARG A 328 10.89 28.52 12.11
CA ARG A 328 12.06 28.16 12.94
C ARG A 328 13.35 28.43 12.20
N ASP A 329 13.40 28.00 10.94
CA ASP A 329 14.50 28.21 10.00
C ASP A 329 13.99 28.01 8.57
N ALA A 330 13.96 29.09 7.79
CA ALA A 330 13.48 29.06 6.42
C ALA A 330 14.40 28.26 5.48
N ALA A 331 15.69 28.12 5.80
CA ALA A 331 16.68 27.46 4.93
C ALA A 331 16.51 25.93 4.90
N THR A 332 15.94 25.35 5.96
CA THR A 332 15.77 23.89 6.11
C THR A 332 14.31 23.43 5.92
N ALA A 333 13.41 24.37 5.61
CA ALA A 333 11.99 24.13 5.44
C ALA A 333 11.67 23.44 4.08
N PRO A 334 10.70 22.51 4.03
CA PRO A 334 10.25 21.91 2.77
C PRO A 334 9.59 22.92 1.82
N ASN A 335 9.74 22.68 0.52
CA ASN A 335 9.11 23.42 -0.57
C ASN A 335 7.93 22.66 -1.19
N VAL A 336 7.12 23.37 -1.99
CA VAL A 336 6.04 22.73 -2.76
C VAL A 336 6.65 21.75 -3.76
N GLY A 337 6.12 20.52 -3.78
CA GLY A 337 6.67 19.38 -4.50
C GLY A 337 7.42 18.40 -3.60
N ASP A 338 7.95 18.86 -2.46
CA ASP A 338 8.72 18.02 -1.54
C ASP A 338 7.83 17.07 -0.73
N ARG A 339 8.45 16.01 -0.21
CA ARG A 339 7.82 15.17 0.82
C ARG A 339 8.29 15.62 2.21
N VAL A 340 7.32 15.88 3.09
CA VAL A 340 7.56 16.28 4.47
C VAL A 340 7.52 15.03 5.36
N PRO A 341 8.66 14.60 5.95
CA PRO A 341 8.67 13.56 6.97
C PRO A 341 8.24 14.14 8.32
N TYR A 342 7.45 13.38 9.08
CA TYR A 342 7.04 13.76 10.43
C TYR A 342 6.73 12.55 11.28
N VAL A 343 6.75 12.76 12.60
CA VAL A 343 6.23 11.82 13.60
C VAL A 343 5.18 12.52 14.44
N ILE A 344 4.29 11.73 15.06
CA ILE A 344 3.30 12.24 16.01
C ILE A 344 3.84 12.13 17.44
N ILE A 345 4.05 13.29 18.06
CA ILE A 345 4.53 13.45 19.43
C ILE A 345 3.36 13.46 20.42
N LYS A 346 3.67 13.18 21.69
CA LYS A 346 2.68 13.25 22.77
C LYS A 346 2.29 14.70 23.03
N GLY A 347 1.02 15.02 22.83
CA GLY A 347 0.44 16.34 23.09
C GLY A 347 -0.48 16.36 24.31
N ALA A 348 -1.11 17.51 24.54
CA ALA A 348 -2.18 17.63 25.53
C ALA A 348 -3.37 16.71 25.19
N LYS A 349 -4.16 16.33 26.20
CA LYS A 349 -5.36 15.52 25.99
C LYS A 349 -6.32 16.26 25.05
N GLY A 350 -6.73 15.61 23.97
CA GLY A 350 -7.60 16.20 22.94
C GLY A 350 -6.89 17.04 21.88
N ALA A 351 -5.57 17.23 21.96
CA ALA A 351 -4.80 17.92 20.93
C ALA A 351 -4.93 17.21 19.58
N LYS A 352 -5.15 17.99 18.53
CA LYS A 352 -5.40 17.47 17.19
C LYS A 352 -4.11 16.96 16.58
N ALA A 353 -4.21 15.97 15.67
CA ALA A 353 -3.03 15.34 15.09
C ALA A 353 -2.09 16.32 14.37
N TYR A 354 -2.64 17.40 13.76
CA TYR A 354 -1.81 18.42 13.10
C TYR A 354 -0.97 19.25 14.07
N GLU A 355 -1.43 19.45 15.31
CA GLU A 355 -0.72 20.16 16.38
C GLU A 355 0.42 19.31 16.94
N LYS A 356 0.27 17.98 16.86
CA LYS A 356 1.19 16.98 17.40
C LYS A 356 2.22 16.47 16.39
N SER A 357 2.31 17.04 15.20
CA SER A 357 3.31 16.64 14.20
C SER A 357 4.63 17.35 14.45
N GLU A 358 5.76 16.64 14.34
CA GLU A 358 7.09 17.24 14.51
C GLU A 358 8.14 16.55 13.63
N ASP A 359 9.22 17.29 13.31
CA ASP A 359 10.34 16.78 12.54
C ASP A 359 11.09 15.67 13.31
N PRO A 360 11.41 14.51 12.69
CA PRO A 360 12.04 13.40 13.39
C PRO A 360 13.41 13.73 13.99
N ILE A 361 14.20 14.61 13.35
CA ILE A 361 15.52 15.02 13.88
C ILE A 361 15.31 15.89 15.12
N TYR A 362 14.41 16.86 15.03
CA TYR A 362 14.08 17.72 16.17
C TYR A 362 13.59 16.91 17.38
N VAL A 363 12.78 15.88 17.14
CA VAL A 363 12.32 14.94 18.18
C VAL A 363 13.50 14.18 18.81
N LEU A 364 14.46 13.71 18.01
CA LEU A 364 15.67 13.06 18.50
C LEU A 364 16.52 14.01 19.34
N GLU A 365 16.78 15.22 18.86
CA GLU A 365 17.64 16.19 19.55
C GLU A 365 17.02 16.67 20.88
N ASN A 366 15.69 16.79 20.94
CA ASN A 366 14.99 17.32 22.11
C ASN A 366 14.36 16.27 23.03
N ASN A 367 14.59 14.97 22.78
CA ASN A 367 13.98 13.87 23.54
C ASN A 367 12.45 13.95 23.65
N ILE A 368 11.78 14.37 22.58
CA ILE A 368 10.33 14.59 22.65
C ILE A 368 9.61 13.24 22.67
N PRO A 369 8.72 12.97 23.64
CA PRO A 369 8.03 11.69 23.73
C PRO A 369 7.08 11.47 22.54
N ILE A 370 7.06 10.24 22.03
CA ILE A 370 6.18 9.80 20.96
C ILE A 370 4.79 9.42 21.50
N ASP A 371 3.74 9.69 20.73
CA ASP A 371 2.37 9.29 21.05
C ASP A 371 2.13 7.82 20.62
N ALA A 372 2.60 6.87 21.42
CA ALA A 372 2.44 5.44 21.13
C ALA A 372 0.96 5.03 20.95
N GLN A 373 0.03 5.69 21.65
CA GLN A 373 -1.39 5.42 21.56
C GLN A 373 -1.95 5.82 20.19
N TYR A 374 -1.54 6.97 19.67
CA TYR A 374 -1.89 7.38 18.30
C TYR A 374 -1.44 6.34 17.27
N TYR A 375 -0.20 5.83 17.36
CA TYR A 375 0.26 4.82 16.40
C TYR A 375 -0.50 3.51 16.55
N LEU A 376 -0.80 3.08 17.78
CA LEU A 376 -1.61 1.89 18.00
C LEU A 376 -3.01 2.05 17.36
N GLU A 377 -3.75 3.08 17.73
CA GLU A 377 -5.15 3.26 17.32
C GLU A 377 -5.31 3.67 15.84
N ASN A 378 -4.50 4.64 15.38
CA ASN A 378 -4.68 5.26 14.08
C ASN A 378 -3.85 4.60 12.97
N GLN A 379 -2.70 4.00 13.29
CA GLN A 379 -1.79 3.43 12.29
C GLN A 379 -1.87 1.90 12.27
N ILE A 380 -1.85 1.21 13.42
CA ILE A 380 -1.75 -0.26 13.48
C ILE A 380 -3.11 -0.95 13.50
N SER A 381 -4.03 -0.53 14.37
CA SER A 381 -5.27 -1.28 14.63
C SER A 381 -6.10 -1.50 13.38
N LYS A 382 -6.39 -0.44 12.60
CA LYS A 382 -7.29 -0.57 11.43
C LYS A 382 -6.72 -1.51 10.34
N PRO A 383 -5.46 -1.37 9.89
CA PRO A 383 -4.88 -2.28 8.90
C PRO A 383 -4.83 -3.74 9.38
N ILE A 384 -4.46 -3.96 10.65
CA ILE A 384 -4.33 -5.31 11.19
C ILE A 384 -5.71 -5.96 11.35
N LEU A 385 -6.70 -5.26 11.90
CA LEU A 385 -8.05 -5.81 12.02
C LEU A 385 -8.63 -6.20 10.66
N ARG A 386 -8.44 -5.39 9.62
CA ARG A 386 -8.87 -5.73 8.25
C ARG A 386 -8.31 -7.06 7.73
N ILE A 387 -7.12 -7.45 8.14
CA ILE A 387 -6.46 -8.69 7.70
C ILE A 387 -6.96 -9.88 8.51
N PHE A 388 -7.11 -9.70 9.82
CA PHE A 388 -7.41 -10.79 10.74
C PHE A 388 -8.92 -11.01 10.98
N GLU A 389 -9.78 -10.02 10.81
CA GLU A 389 -11.24 -10.18 10.97
C GLU A 389 -11.86 -11.24 10.04
N PRO A 390 -11.44 -11.36 8.76
CA PRO A 390 -11.90 -12.46 7.89
C PRO A 390 -11.42 -13.86 8.32
N ILE A 391 -10.45 -13.94 9.24
CA ILE A 391 -9.78 -15.18 9.65
C ILE A 391 -10.18 -15.57 11.08
N LEU A 392 -10.31 -14.59 11.98
CA LEU A 392 -10.52 -14.77 13.41
C LEU A 392 -11.83 -14.11 13.86
N LYS A 393 -12.68 -14.86 14.57
CA LYS A 393 -13.98 -14.37 15.08
C LYS A 393 -13.87 -13.17 16.05
N ASN A 394 -12.76 -13.03 16.77
CA ASN A 394 -12.55 -11.99 17.80
C ASN A 394 -11.19 -11.31 17.66
N ALA A 395 -10.77 -11.00 16.43
CA ALA A 395 -9.45 -10.43 16.10
C ALA A 395 -9.06 -9.24 16.99
N SER A 396 -9.97 -8.30 17.24
CA SER A 396 -9.72 -7.13 18.09
C SER A 396 -9.34 -7.49 19.52
N ARG A 397 -10.12 -8.34 20.17
CA ARG A 397 -9.84 -8.79 21.54
C ARG A 397 -8.52 -9.55 21.62
N GLU A 398 -8.22 -10.35 20.61
CA GLU A 398 -7.02 -11.20 20.62
C GLU A 398 -5.73 -10.40 20.35
N LEU A 399 -5.79 -9.39 19.47
CA LEU A 399 -4.62 -8.66 18.99
C LEU A 399 -4.35 -7.39 19.80
N LEU A 400 -5.41 -6.63 20.12
CA LEU A 400 -5.28 -5.28 20.70
C LEU A 400 -5.42 -5.25 22.22
N HIS A 401 -5.92 -6.34 22.82
CA HIS A 401 -6.11 -6.44 24.26
C HIS A 401 -5.34 -7.64 24.82
N GLY A 402 -4.66 -7.46 25.95
CA GLY A 402 -3.92 -8.55 26.59
C GLY A 402 -2.89 -8.05 27.57
N SER A 403 -2.05 -8.96 28.08
CA SER A 403 -0.92 -8.61 28.96
C SER A 403 0.13 -7.78 28.23
N HIS A 404 0.29 -7.97 26.91
CA HIS A 404 1.26 -7.27 26.07
C HIS A 404 1.00 -5.76 25.96
N THR A 405 -0.23 -5.30 26.20
CA THR A 405 -0.63 -3.88 26.14
C THR A 405 -0.66 -3.17 27.50
N ARG A 406 -0.47 -3.89 28.61
CA ARG A 406 -0.55 -3.31 29.96
C ARG A 406 0.72 -2.58 30.40
N SER A 407 1.86 -2.89 29.79
CA SER A 407 3.14 -2.25 30.12
C SER A 407 3.36 -1.05 29.20
N ILE A 408 3.20 0.17 29.74
CA ILE A 408 3.43 1.41 29.00
C ILE A 408 4.62 2.14 29.63
N SER A 409 5.59 2.53 28.80
CA SER A 409 6.71 3.39 29.23
C SER A 409 6.71 4.69 28.44
N ILE A 410 6.84 5.81 29.13
CA ILE A 410 6.84 7.14 28.52
C ILE A 410 8.19 7.79 28.78
N SER A 411 8.83 8.29 27.72
CA SER A 411 10.07 9.05 27.79
C SER A 411 9.83 10.41 28.47
N THR A 412 10.75 10.83 29.31
CA THR A 412 10.72 12.16 29.92
C THR A 412 11.40 13.17 28.99
N PRO A 413 10.73 14.28 28.60
CA PRO A 413 11.34 15.30 27.76
C PRO A 413 12.48 16.02 28.51
N SER A 414 13.58 16.29 27.82
CA SER A 414 14.80 16.77 28.48
C SER A 414 14.82 18.28 28.74
N ASN A 415 14.12 19.12 27.97
CA ASN A 415 14.37 20.58 27.98
C ASN A 415 13.12 21.49 27.77
N SER A 416 11.91 21.04 28.09
CA SER A 416 10.67 21.83 27.87
C SER A 416 10.01 22.33 29.16
N GLY A 417 9.81 23.64 29.28
CA GLY A 417 9.03 24.27 30.36
C GLY A 417 9.50 23.90 31.77
N LEU A 418 8.60 23.31 32.57
CA LEU A 418 8.86 22.83 33.94
C LEU A 418 10.06 21.88 34.03
N TRP A 419 10.37 21.10 32.99
CA TRP A 419 11.47 20.13 33.00
C TRP A 419 12.86 20.77 33.02
N LYS A 420 12.98 22.06 32.67
CA LYS A 420 14.25 22.80 32.83
C LYS A 420 14.67 22.97 34.30
N PHE A 421 13.72 22.87 35.22
CA PHE A 421 13.96 22.97 36.67
C PHE A 421 14.01 21.60 37.36
N ALA A 422 13.85 20.50 36.60
CA ALA A 422 13.89 19.16 37.16
C ALA A 422 15.34 18.76 37.49
N LYS A 423 15.59 18.42 38.75
CA LYS A 423 16.88 17.88 39.18
C LYS A 423 16.92 16.39 38.83
N LYS A 424 17.86 15.99 37.95
CA LYS A 424 18.03 14.60 37.55
C LYS A 424 18.72 13.84 38.70
N GLU A 425 17.96 13.09 39.48
CA GLU A 425 18.51 12.23 40.52
C GLU A 425 19.13 10.96 39.92
N LEU A 426 20.26 10.53 40.48
CA LEU A 426 20.93 9.31 40.07
C LEU A 426 20.12 8.10 40.57
N THR A 427 19.98 7.09 39.72
CA THR A 427 19.31 5.84 40.07
C THR A 427 20.28 4.66 39.94
N CYS A 428 20.11 3.67 40.81
CA CYS A 428 20.86 2.42 40.81
C CYS A 428 20.71 1.74 39.44
N ILE A 429 21.83 1.37 38.81
CA ILE A 429 21.80 0.69 37.50
C ILE A 429 21.04 -0.64 37.59
N GLY A 430 21.21 -1.37 38.69
CA GLY A 430 20.63 -2.71 38.88
C GLY A 430 19.13 -2.75 39.23
N CYS A 431 18.64 -1.85 40.08
CA CYS A 431 17.25 -1.90 40.57
C CYS A 431 16.45 -0.60 40.39
N LYS A 432 17.05 0.44 39.80
CA LYS A 432 16.43 1.76 39.56
C LYS A 432 16.02 2.54 40.82
N ALA A 433 16.38 2.07 42.02
CA ALA A 433 16.22 2.85 43.25
C ALA A 433 17.02 4.16 43.18
N VAL A 434 16.45 5.27 43.67
CA VAL A 434 17.16 6.55 43.78
C VAL A 434 18.37 6.38 44.69
N LEU A 435 19.52 6.90 44.26
CA LEU A 435 20.76 6.85 45.00
C LEU A 435 20.92 8.09 45.88
N GLY A 436 21.30 7.88 47.14
CA GLY A 436 21.75 8.95 48.03
C GLY A 436 23.13 9.48 47.61
N LYS A 437 23.61 10.52 48.31
CA LYS A 437 24.90 11.17 48.00
C LYS A 437 26.10 10.23 48.05
N ASP A 438 26.01 9.13 48.81
CA ASP A 438 27.11 8.21 49.07
C ASP A 438 27.22 7.07 48.04
N HIS A 439 26.29 7.00 47.08
CA HIS A 439 26.27 5.94 46.06
C HIS A 439 26.20 6.53 44.65
N HIS A 440 27.22 6.23 43.83
CA HIS A 440 27.28 6.78 42.48
C HIS A 440 26.63 5.87 41.42
N THR A 441 26.74 4.55 41.57
CA THR A 441 26.51 3.58 40.48
C THR A 441 25.45 2.54 40.84
N VAL A 442 25.59 1.91 42.00
CA VAL A 442 24.68 0.89 42.53
C VAL A 442 24.31 1.20 43.99
N CYS A 443 23.13 0.77 44.42
CA CYS A 443 22.73 0.86 45.83
C CYS A 443 23.37 -0.27 46.65
N SER A 444 23.36 -0.15 47.98
CA SER A 444 23.91 -1.17 48.90
C SER A 444 23.38 -2.59 48.65
N HIS A 445 22.10 -2.73 48.27
CA HIS A 445 21.51 -4.03 47.93
C HIS A 445 22.05 -4.63 46.62
N CYS A 446 22.49 -3.80 45.67
CA CYS A 446 23.02 -4.26 44.39
C CYS A 446 24.55 -4.41 44.37
N LYS A 447 25.24 -4.07 45.46
CA LYS A 447 26.71 -4.09 45.56
C LYS A 447 27.32 -5.46 45.27
N GLY A 448 26.66 -6.55 45.67
CA GLY A 448 27.10 -7.92 45.35
C GLY A 448 27.00 -8.33 43.87
N ARG A 449 26.45 -7.47 42.99
CA ARG A 449 26.28 -7.75 41.54
C ARG A 449 27.04 -6.77 40.65
N GLU A 450 28.03 -6.07 41.18
CA GLU A 450 28.76 -5.03 40.46
C GLU A 450 29.43 -5.55 39.18
N ALA A 451 30.16 -6.67 39.25
CA ALA A 451 30.80 -7.27 38.08
C ALA A 451 29.80 -7.66 36.99
N GLU A 452 28.68 -8.28 37.37
CA GLU A 452 27.60 -8.65 36.42
C GLU A 452 27.03 -7.41 35.71
N LEU A 453 26.69 -6.37 36.49
CA LEU A 453 26.10 -5.15 35.96
C LEU A 453 27.09 -4.35 35.11
N TYR A 454 28.36 -4.29 35.51
CA TYR A 454 29.43 -3.68 34.75
C TYR A 454 29.61 -4.38 33.40
N CYS A 455 29.74 -5.71 33.39
CA CYS A 455 29.85 -6.49 32.15
C CYS A 455 28.66 -6.24 31.21
N LYS A 456 27.42 -6.17 31.74
CA LYS A 456 26.24 -5.82 30.93
C LYS A 456 26.31 -4.42 30.33
N THR A 457 26.77 -3.43 31.11
CA THR A 457 26.95 -2.06 30.62
C THR A 457 28.03 -1.98 29.54
N VAL A 458 29.18 -2.64 29.74
CA VAL A 458 30.27 -2.71 28.76
C VAL A 458 29.82 -3.39 27.47
N SER A 459 29.16 -4.55 27.55
CA SER A 459 28.64 -5.22 26.36
C SER A 459 27.67 -4.34 25.59
N ARG A 460 26.78 -3.60 26.29
CA ARG A 460 25.84 -2.69 25.64
C ARG A 460 26.54 -1.52 24.94
N VAL A 461 27.58 -0.95 25.53
CA VAL A 461 28.39 0.10 24.89
C VAL A 461 29.09 -0.46 23.65
N SER A 462 29.74 -1.61 23.77
CA SER A 462 30.44 -2.26 22.65
C SER A 462 29.50 -2.52 21.45
N GLU A 463 28.29 -3.02 21.69
CA GLU A 463 27.27 -3.20 20.64
C GLU A 463 26.91 -1.87 19.95
N LEU A 464 26.72 -0.81 20.72
CA LEU A 464 26.34 0.51 20.23
C LEU A 464 27.48 1.20 19.48
N GLU A 465 28.72 1.06 19.94
CA GLU A 465 29.92 1.54 19.25
C GLU A 465 30.09 0.88 17.89
N MET A 466 29.96 -0.46 17.82
CA MET A 466 29.99 -1.19 16.55
C MET A 466 28.87 -0.72 15.62
N HIS A 467 27.66 -0.49 16.15
CA HIS A 467 26.54 -0.02 15.34
C HIS A 467 26.78 1.39 14.80
N PHE A 468 27.25 2.29 15.66
CA PHE A 468 27.61 3.66 15.30
C PHE A 468 28.69 3.68 14.21
N GLY A 469 29.80 2.96 14.42
CA GLY A 469 30.91 2.89 13.47
C GLY A 469 30.48 2.40 12.09
N LYS A 470 29.67 1.34 12.01
CA LYS A 470 29.12 0.82 10.75
C LYS A 470 28.28 1.85 10.00
N LEU A 471 27.37 2.54 10.69
CA LEU A 471 26.48 3.52 10.04
C LEU A 471 27.23 4.74 9.51
N TRP A 472 28.20 5.26 10.28
CA TRP A 472 28.96 6.44 9.88
C TRP A 472 29.99 6.15 8.80
N THR A 473 30.67 4.99 8.86
CA THR A 473 31.59 4.55 7.79
C THR A 473 30.85 4.36 6.47
N GLN A 474 29.65 3.74 6.50
CA GLN A 474 28.82 3.58 5.31
C GLN A 474 28.45 4.93 4.68
N CYS A 475 28.26 5.98 5.48
CA CYS A 475 28.01 7.32 4.96
C CYS A 475 29.25 7.92 4.26
N GLN A 476 30.46 7.66 4.75
CA GLN A 476 31.70 8.10 4.10
C GLN A 476 31.90 7.38 2.75
N GLU A 477 31.68 6.07 2.72
CA GLU A 477 31.72 5.27 1.49
C GLU A 477 30.70 5.78 0.46
N CYS A 478 29.47 6.09 0.89
CA CYS A 478 28.42 6.64 0.04
C CYS A 478 28.76 8.04 -0.49
N GLN A 479 29.41 8.89 0.32
CA GLN A 479 29.90 10.20 -0.09
C GLN A 479 31.09 10.11 -1.06
N GLY A 480 31.89 9.04 -0.97
CA GLY A 480 33.11 8.85 -1.75
C GLY A 480 34.34 9.60 -1.20
N SER A 481 34.21 10.28 -0.05
CA SER A 481 35.31 11.00 0.61
C SER A 481 35.46 10.54 2.05
N LEU A 482 36.70 10.19 2.43
CA LEU A 482 37.07 9.83 3.80
C LEU A 482 37.57 11.03 4.61
N HIS A 483 37.75 12.19 3.97
CA HIS A 483 38.44 13.35 4.54
C HIS A 483 37.57 14.60 4.66
N GLN A 484 36.31 14.52 4.22
CA GLN A 484 35.36 15.64 4.28
C GLN A 484 34.20 15.31 5.22
N ASP A 485 33.59 16.36 5.75
CA ASP A 485 32.39 16.23 6.58
C ASP A 485 31.21 15.68 5.78
N ILE A 486 30.41 14.84 6.46
CA ILE A 486 29.21 14.23 5.87
C ILE A 486 28.02 15.18 6.07
N LEU A 487 27.79 16.07 5.10
CA LEU A 487 26.66 17.01 5.09
C LEU A 487 25.43 16.49 4.33
N CYS A 488 25.15 15.19 4.42
CA CYS A 488 24.00 14.57 3.76
C CYS A 488 22.69 14.82 4.52
N THR A 489 21.65 15.31 3.84
CA THR A 489 20.29 15.53 4.35
C THR A 489 19.23 14.67 3.66
N SER A 490 19.66 13.59 2.97
CA SER A 490 18.76 12.71 2.22
C SER A 490 17.77 12.00 3.15
N ARG A 491 16.53 12.49 3.18
CA ARG A 491 15.44 11.99 4.01
C ARG A 491 14.90 10.62 3.56
N ASP A 492 15.21 10.22 2.33
CA ASP A 492 14.86 8.91 1.77
C ASP A 492 15.92 7.83 2.07
N CYS A 493 17.10 8.23 2.55
CA CYS A 493 18.15 7.29 2.94
C CYS A 493 17.76 6.57 4.25
N PRO A 494 17.75 5.22 4.28
CA PRO A 494 17.41 4.47 5.50
C PRO A 494 18.42 4.69 6.64
N ILE A 495 19.64 5.15 6.34
CA ILE A 495 20.70 5.40 7.33
C ILE A 495 20.53 6.77 7.99
N PHE A 496 19.87 7.73 7.33
CA PHE A 496 19.89 9.14 7.74
C PHE A 496 19.41 9.37 9.18
N TYR A 497 18.25 8.84 9.56
CA TYR A 497 17.75 8.94 10.95
C TYR A 497 18.46 7.97 11.90
N ARG A 498 18.83 6.78 11.40
CA ARG A 498 19.48 5.73 12.19
C ARG A 498 20.84 6.17 12.73
N ARG A 499 21.66 6.85 11.92
CA ARG A 499 22.99 7.33 12.36
C ARG A 499 22.89 8.40 13.46
N LYS A 500 21.88 9.27 13.40
CA LYS A 500 21.62 10.29 14.44
C LYS A 500 21.12 9.67 15.74
N LYS A 501 20.24 8.67 15.65
CA LYS A 501 19.83 7.87 16.80
C LYS A 501 21.01 7.11 17.43
N ALA A 502 21.80 6.40 16.62
CA ALA A 502 22.95 5.64 17.09
C ALA A 502 23.98 6.55 17.80
N GLN A 503 24.24 7.75 17.26
CA GLN A 503 25.11 8.75 17.89
C GLN A 503 24.66 9.10 19.32
N LYS A 504 23.36 9.34 19.49
CA LYS A 504 22.77 9.69 20.80
C LYS A 504 22.73 8.50 21.77
N GLU A 505 22.29 7.32 21.32
CA GLU A 505 22.27 6.12 22.16
C GLU A 505 23.67 5.73 22.62
N MET A 506 24.68 5.86 21.76
CA MET A 506 26.07 5.64 22.13
C MET A 506 26.52 6.64 23.21
N SER A 507 26.25 7.94 23.02
CA SER A 507 26.59 8.96 24.02
C SER A 507 25.92 8.70 25.38
N GLU A 508 24.64 8.32 25.39
CA GLU A 508 23.91 7.98 26.62
C GLU A 508 24.46 6.71 27.29
N ALA A 509 24.81 5.69 26.50
CA ALA A 509 25.38 4.45 27.01
C ALA A 509 26.79 4.67 27.59
N GLN A 510 27.61 5.48 26.92
CA GLN A 510 28.93 5.88 27.42
C GLN A 510 28.81 6.61 28.76
N SER A 511 27.89 7.59 28.86
CA SER A 511 27.64 8.28 30.15
C SER A 511 27.17 7.34 31.26
N GLN A 512 26.52 6.22 30.94
CA GLN A 512 26.19 5.19 31.93
C GLN A 512 27.40 4.35 32.33
N LEU A 513 28.29 4.05 31.38
CA LEU A 513 29.55 3.34 31.64
C LEU A 513 30.50 4.18 32.49
N ASP A 514 30.58 5.49 32.25
CA ASP A 514 31.43 6.42 33.00
C ASP A 514 31.08 6.45 34.49
N ARG A 515 29.86 6.07 34.88
CA ARG A 515 29.48 5.91 36.30
C ARG A 515 30.24 4.79 37.01
N TRP A 516 30.92 3.92 36.27
CA TRP A 516 31.78 2.86 36.81
C TRP A 516 33.25 3.28 36.84
N SER A 517 33.57 4.54 36.53
CA SER A 517 34.90 5.07 36.80
C SER A 517 35.12 5.09 38.31
N PHE A 518 36.07 4.27 38.76
CA PHE A 518 36.46 4.10 40.16
C PHE A 518 37.45 5.16 40.60
#